data_AF-A0A494TM44-F1
#
_entry.id   AF-A0A494TM44-F1
#
_cell.length_a   1.000
_cell.length_b   1.000
_cell.length_c   1.000
_cell.angle_alpha   90.00
_cell.angle_beta   90.00
_cell.angle_gamma   90.00
#
_symmetry.space_group_name_H-M   'P 1'
#
loop_
_entity.id
_entity.type
_entity.pdbx_description
1 polymer ?
#
loop_
_entity_poly.entity_id
_entity_poly.type
_entity_poly.pdbx_seq_one_letter_code
_entity_poly.pdbx_strand_id
1 'polypeptide(L)'
;MGVGEVIDDDAIQFARLISTYAFDRARVLSGTRPFRQHAPITLRQRACLLWSSKGKTDEQTASIMGISRNTVLGHMRAVRDTYDSPSRLYVVVVALFEGTICFSDILDA
;
A
#
# COMPACT_ATOMS: atom_id res chain seq x y z
N MET A 1 -24.47 6.61 -35.62
CA MET A 1 -24.32 7.51 -34.46
C MET A 1 -25.46 7.21 -33.51
N GLY A 2 -25.25 6.30 -32.55
CA GLY A 2 -26.25 5.96 -31.55
C GLY A 2 -26.34 7.09 -30.53
N VAL A 3 -27.49 7.76 -30.48
CA VAL A 3 -27.78 8.82 -29.51
C VAL A 3 -27.85 8.16 -28.13
N GLY A 4 -27.11 8.68 -27.16
CA GLY A 4 -27.03 8.12 -25.81
C GLY A 4 -28.42 7.99 -25.19
N GLU A 5 -28.87 6.76 -25.01
CA GLU A 5 -30.10 6.45 -24.30
C GLU A 5 -29.92 6.87 -22.83
N VAL A 6 -30.92 7.54 -22.26
CA VAL A 6 -30.89 7.94 -20.86
C VAL A 6 -30.93 6.66 -20.03
N ILE A 7 -29.82 6.36 -19.36
CA ILE A 7 -29.74 5.19 -18.47
C ILE A 7 -30.65 5.46 -17.27
N ASP A 8 -31.57 4.54 -17.04
CA ASP A 8 -32.50 4.53 -15.92
C ASP A 8 -31.76 4.62 -14.56
N ASP A 9 -32.28 5.39 -13.61
CA ASP A 9 -31.61 5.65 -12.32
C ASP A 9 -31.51 4.37 -11.48
N ASP A 10 -32.52 3.49 -11.55
CA ASP A 10 -32.48 2.19 -10.89
C ASP A 10 -31.38 1.29 -11.47
N ALA A 11 -31.16 1.34 -12.78
CA ALA A 11 -30.06 0.64 -13.44
C ALA A 11 -28.69 1.17 -12.98
N ILE A 12 -28.55 2.49 -12.78
CA ILE A 12 -27.32 3.10 -12.25
C ILE A 12 -27.09 2.68 -10.79
N GLN A 13 -28.13 2.69 -9.95
CA GLN A 13 -28.01 2.23 -8.56
C GLN A 13 -27.62 0.76 -8.50
N PHE A 14 -28.27 -0.09 -9.28
CA PHE A 14 -27.94 -1.50 -9.37
C PHE A 14 -26.48 -1.71 -9.81
N ALA A 15 -26.04 -1.00 -10.84
CA ALA A 15 -24.65 -1.05 -11.31
C ALA A 15 -23.65 -0.64 -10.21
N ARG A 16 -23.95 0.38 -9.41
CA ARG A 16 -23.12 0.80 -8.26
C ARG A 16 -23.01 -0.30 -7.21
N LEU A 17 -24.13 -0.96 -6.88
CA LEU A 17 -24.16 -2.05 -5.89
C LEU A 17 -23.27 -3.24 -6.30
N ILE A 18 -23.22 -3.58 -7.59
CA ILE A 18 -22.40 -4.70 -8.08
C ILE A 18 -20.99 -4.28 -8.52
N SER A 19 -20.71 -2.98 -8.62
CA SER A 19 -19.52 -2.42 -9.27
C SER A 19 -18.20 -2.99 -8.74
N THR A 20 -18.03 -3.05 -7.41
CA THR A 20 -16.79 -3.55 -6.79
C THR A 20 -16.54 -5.01 -7.15
N TYR A 21 -17.57 -5.85 -7.08
CA TYR A 21 -17.46 -7.26 -7.42
C TYR A 21 -17.23 -7.46 -8.93
N ALA A 22 -18.00 -6.76 -9.77
CA ALA A 22 -17.84 -6.80 -11.22
C ALA A 22 -16.43 -6.35 -11.64
N PHE A 23 -15.90 -5.30 -11.02
CA PHE A 23 -14.55 -4.79 -11.28
C PHE A 23 -13.46 -5.77 -10.84
N ASP A 24 -13.58 -6.38 -9.66
CA ASP A 24 -12.64 -7.40 -9.20
C ASP A 24 -12.58 -8.60 -10.16
N ARG A 25 -13.75 -9.08 -10.60
CA ARG A 25 -13.84 -10.17 -11.60
C ARG A 25 -13.29 -9.76 -12.96
N ALA A 26 -13.57 -8.53 -13.42
CA ALA A 26 -13.02 -8.01 -14.65
C ALA A 26 -11.48 -8.01 -14.62
N ARG A 27 -10.85 -7.59 -13.52
CA ARG A 27 -9.38 -7.62 -13.37
C ARG A 27 -8.81 -9.03 -13.52
N VAL A 28 -9.44 -10.02 -12.90
CA VAL A 28 -9.05 -11.42 -13.01
C VAL A 28 -9.13 -11.90 -14.46
N LEU A 29 -10.23 -11.60 -15.15
CA LEU A 29 -10.45 -12.00 -16.56
C LEU A 29 -9.52 -11.27 -17.54
N SER A 30 -9.23 -9.99 -17.31
CA SER A 30 -8.30 -9.20 -18.12
C SER A 30 -6.83 -9.58 -17.92
N GLY A 31 -6.54 -10.61 -17.11
CA GLY A 31 -5.16 -11.01 -16.80
C GLY A 31 -4.38 -9.95 -16.01
N THR A 32 -5.06 -8.90 -15.54
CA THR A 32 -4.47 -7.91 -14.64
C THR A 32 -4.34 -8.60 -13.29
N ARG A 33 -3.16 -9.18 -13.04
CA ARG A 33 -2.92 -9.85 -11.77
C ARG A 33 -3.22 -8.85 -10.65
N PRO A 34 -3.98 -9.24 -9.61
CA PRO A 34 -4.03 -8.43 -8.40
C PRO A 34 -2.57 -8.18 -7.98
N PHE A 35 -2.30 -6.99 -7.46
CA PHE A 35 -0.97 -6.70 -6.90
C PHE A 35 -0.63 -7.86 -5.96
N ARG A 36 0.54 -8.47 -6.15
CA ARG A 36 1.00 -9.54 -5.27
C ARG A 36 1.07 -8.94 -3.88
N GLN A 37 0.14 -9.31 -3.02
CA GLN A 37 0.24 -8.94 -1.61
C GLN A 37 1.50 -9.58 -1.07
N HIS A 38 2.43 -8.75 -0.62
CA HIS A 38 3.64 -9.23 0.02
C HIS A 38 3.29 -9.90 1.35
N ALA A 39 4.19 -10.74 1.86
CA ALA A 39 3.99 -11.33 3.17
C ALA A 39 3.83 -10.20 4.23
N PRO A 40 2.98 -10.40 5.26
CA PRO A 40 2.77 -9.37 6.26
C PRO A 40 4.07 -9.07 7.02
N ILE A 41 4.41 -7.79 7.13
CA ILE A 41 5.51 -7.33 7.97
C ILE A 41 5.06 -7.17 9.43
N THR A 42 5.99 -7.32 10.36
CA THR A 42 5.74 -7.15 11.80
C THR A 42 5.42 -5.69 12.15
N LEU A 43 4.79 -5.47 13.31
CA LEU A 43 4.50 -4.12 13.80
C LEU A 43 5.75 -3.23 13.92
N ARG A 44 6.89 -3.81 14.36
CA ARG A 44 8.16 -3.08 14.47
C ARG A 44 8.75 -2.71 13.11
N GLN A 45 8.67 -3.62 12.15
CA GLN A 45 9.07 -3.36 10.77
C GLN A 45 8.19 -2.27 10.12
N ARG A 46 6.87 -2.33 10.32
CA ARG A 46 5.92 -1.30 9.87
C ARG A 46 6.25 0.06 10.48
N ALA A 47 6.57 0.12 11.77
CA ALA A 47 6.97 1.37 12.42
C ALA A 47 8.25 1.96 11.82
N CYS A 48 9.28 1.15 11.55
CA CYS A 48 10.49 1.63 10.86
C CYS A 48 10.18 2.14 9.45
N LEU A 49 9.34 1.41 8.69
CA LEU A 49 8.93 1.82 7.36
C LEU A 49 8.16 3.15 7.37
N LEU A 50 7.29 3.36 8.37
CA LEU A 50 6.51 4.58 8.52
C LEU A 50 7.38 5.81 8.81
N TRP A 51 8.39 5.69 9.69
CA TRP A 51 9.34 6.78 9.90
C TRP A 51 10.17 7.06 8.65
N SER A 52 10.56 6.01 7.90
CA SER A 52 11.22 6.16 6.61
C SER A 52 10.34 6.87 5.58
N SER A 53 9.02 6.62 5.54
CA SER A 53 8.11 7.31 4.62
C SER A 53 7.89 8.78 4.98
N LYS A 54 8.07 9.16 6.25
CA LYS A 54 8.13 10.56 6.71
C LYS A 54 9.48 11.24 6.45
N GLY A 55 10.41 10.58 5.75
CA GLY A 55 11.72 11.11 5.42
C GLY A 55 12.73 11.10 6.58
N LYS A 56 12.48 10.35 7.66
CA LYS A 56 13.45 10.22 8.76
C LYS A 56 14.61 9.31 8.35
N THR A 57 15.82 9.68 8.76
CA THR A 57 17.01 8.82 8.59
C THR A 57 16.96 7.63 9.56
N ASP A 58 17.84 6.65 9.38
CA ASP A 58 17.92 5.49 10.28
C ASP A 58 18.32 5.91 11.70
N GLU A 59 19.18 6.92 11.83
CA GLU A 59 19.62 7.49 13.11
C GLU A 59 18.46 8.22 13.81
N GLN A 60 17.69 9.01 13.08
CA GLN A 60 16.51 9.69 13.62
C GLN A 60 15.43 8.67 14.01
N THR A 61 15.18 7.68 13.16
CA THR A 61 14.23 6.61 13.44
C THR A 61 14.63 5.81 14.68
N ALA A 62 15.92 5.47 14.81
CA ALA A 62 16.46 4.81 16.00
C ALA A 62 16.22 5.63 17.27
N SER A 63 16.49 6.93 17.21
CA SER A 63 16.25 7.87 18.31
C SER A 63 14.77 7.95 18.69
N ILE A 64 13.88 8.04 17.69
CA ILE A 64 12.42 8.10 17.90
C ILE A 64 11.88 6.79 18.49
N MET A 65 12.39 5.64 18.02
CA MET A 65 11.92 4.33 18.43
C MET A 65 12.57 3.80 19.72
N GLY A 66 13.59 4.48 20.24
CA GLY A 66 14.32 4.06 21.44
C GLY A 66 15.11 2.75 21.24
N ILE A 67 15.62 2.50 20.03
CA ILE A 67 16.38 1.29 19.68
C ILE A 67 17.68 1.66 18.96
N SER A 68 18.59 0.70 18.78
CA SER A 68 19.84 0.97 18.07
C SER A 68 19.62 1.19 16.57
N ARG A 69 20.48 2.00 15.94
CA ARG A 69 20.54 2.16 14.48
C ARG A 69 20.68 0.83 13.75
N ASN A 70 21.50 -0.09 14.28
CA ASN A 70 21.67 -1.43 13.70
C ASN A 70 20.37 -2.24 13.73
N THR A 71 19.55 -2.07 14.78
CA THR A 71 18.23 -2.71 14.88
C THR A 71 17.27 -2.16 13.81
N VAL A 72 17.25 -0.83 13.60
CA VAL A 72 16.46 -0.21 12.51
C VAL A 72 16.91 -0.72 11.15
N LEU A 73 18.21 -0.78 10.89
CA LEU A 73 18.76 -1.33 9.65
C LEU A 73 18.33 -2.78 9.42
N GLY A 74 18.33 -3.60 10.49
CA GLY A 74 17.86 -4.98 10.45
C GLY A 74 16.37 -5.07 10.08
N HIS A 75 15.52 -4.28 10.72
CA HIS A 75 14.09 -4.22 10.38
C HIS A 75 13.87 -3.77 8.93
N MET A 76 14.54 -2.72 8.48
CA MET A 76 14.40 -2.22 7.11
C MET A 76 14.97 -3.17 6.05
N ARG A 77 15.99 -3.97 6.38
CA ARG A 77 16.46 -5.08 5.52
C ARG A 77 15.37 -6.12 5.37
N ALA A 78 14.83 -6.63 6.48
CA ALA A 78 13.78 -7.64 6.45
C ALA A 78 12.51 -7.16 5.70
N VAL A 79 12.15 -5.88 5.81
CA VAL A 79 11.08 -5.29 4.99
C VAL A 79 11.45 -5.36 3.51
N ARG A 80 12.64 -4.87 3.11
CA ARG A 80 13.08 -4.90 1.72
C ARG A 80 13.13 -6.31 1.12
N ASP A 81 13.56 -7.28 1.92
CA ASP A 81 13.58 -8.70 1.53
C ASP A 81 12.15 -9.23 1.33
N THR A 82 11.20 -8.82 2.18
CA THR A 82 9.78 -9.17 2.04
C THR A 82 9.16 -8.58 0.77
N TYR A 83 9.58 -7.38 0.39
CA TYR A 83 9.13 -6.65 -0.80
C TYR A 83 9.99 -6.90 -2.05
N ASP A 84 10.96 -7.82 -1.98
CA ASP A 84 11.90 -8.15 -3.05
C ASP A 84 12.51 -6.91 -3.74
N SER A 85 12.89 -5.90 -2.95
CA SER A 85 13.37 -4.63 -3.51
C SER A 85 14.39 -3.92 -2.62
N PRO A 86 15.53 -3.49 -3.17
CA PRO A 86 16.52 -2.71 -2.42
C PRO A 86 16.10 -1.25 -2.22
N SER A 87 15.09 -0.75 -2.95
CA SER A 87 14.71 0.66 -2.93
C SER A 87 13.69 0.97 -1.83
N ARG A 88 14.07 1.86 -0.89
CA ARG A 88 13.16 2.31 0.18
C ARG A 88 11.91 3.00 -0.37
N LEU A 89 12.08 3.87 -1.36
CA LEU A 89 10.96 4.59 -1.97
C LEU A 89 9.99 3.63 -2.67
N TYR A 90 10.53 2.62 -3.37
CA TYR A 90 9.69 1.59 -3.99
C TYR A 90 8.85 0.86 -2.93
N VAL A 91 9.48 0.40 -1.85
CA VAL A 91 8.77 -0.28 -0.74
C VAL A 91 7.67 0.61 -0.16
N VAL A 92 7.94 1.90 0.06
CA VAL A 92 6.91 2.84 0.58
C VAL A 92 5.73 2.94 -0.38
N VAL A 93 5.99 3.11 -1.68
CA VAL A 93 4.93 3.23 -2.70
C VAL A 93 4.09 1.95 -2.79
N VAL A 94 4.73 0.78 -2.80
CA VAL A 94 4.02 -0.50 -2.86
C VAL A 94 3.25 -0.77 -1.56
N ALA A 95 3.84 -0.47 -0.39
CA ALA A 95 3.17 -0.60 0.90
C ALA A 95 1.95 0.31 1.05
N LEU A 96 1.97 1.51 0.45
CA LEU A 96 0.80 2.39 0.34
C LEU A 96 -0.26 1.79 -0.58
N PHE A 97 0.15 1.26 -1.73
CA PHE A 97 -0.76 0.66 -2.70
C PHE A 97 -1.49 -0.58 -2.13
N GLU A 98 -0.80 -1.37 -1.31
CA GLU A 98 -1.33 -2.58 -0.66
C GLU A 98 -2.08 -2.28 0.64
N GLY A 99 -2.00 -1.06 1.18
CA GLY A 99 -2.62 -0.67 2.44
C GLY A 99 -1.87 -1.12 3.70
N THR A 100 -0.63 -1.59 3.57
CA THR A 100 0.25 -1.91 4.72
C THR A 100 0.57 -0.66 5.55
N ILE A 101 0.66 0.50 4.90
CA ILE A 101 0.70 1.82 5.54
C ILE A 101 -0.33 2.72 4.85
N CYS A 102 -0.84 3.72 5.56
CA CYS A 102 -1.84 4.63 5.02
C CYS A 102 -1.28 6.04 4.82
N PHE A 103 -1.89 6.81 3.90
CA PHE A 103 -1.50 8.21 3.68
C PHE A 103 -1.72 9.08 4.93
N SER A 104 -2.76 8.81 5.72
CA SER A 104 -2.99 9.47 7.01
C SER A 104 -1.77 9.31 7.92
N ASP A 105 -1.26 8.08 8.07
CA ASP A 105 -0.10 7.80 8.90
C ASP A 105 1.13 8.66 8.52
N ILE A 106 1.28 9.02 7.24
CA ILE A 106 2.39 9.81 6.70
C ILE A 106 2.14 11.31 6.84
N LEU A 107 0.94 11.78 6.51
CA LEU A 107 0.58 13.20 6.42
C LEU A 107 0.22 13.82 7.77
N ASP A 108 -0.10 13.00 8.77
CA ASP A 108 -0.33 13.47 10.13
C ASP A 108 1.01 13.99 10.70
N ALA A 109 1.07 15.32 10.86
CA ALA A 109 2.22 16.10 11.35
C ALA A 109 2.28 16.15 12.87
#